data_AF-A0A9P5NST7-F1
#
_entry.id   AF-A0A9P5NST7-F1
#
_cell.length_a   1.000
_cell.length_b   1.000
_cell.length_c   1.000
_cell.angle_alpha   90.00
_cell.angle_beta   90.00
_cell.angle_gamma   90.00
#
_symmetry.space_group_name_H-M   'P 1'
#
loop_
_entity.id
_entity.type
_entity.pdbx_description
1 polymer ?
#
loop_
_entity_poly.entity_id
_entity_poly.type
_entity_poly.pdbx_seq_one_letter_code
_entity_poly.pdbx_strand_id
1 'polypeptide(L)'
;AVGTPSRQAILSLYHNMLRSSQSFSSYNFREYFVQRTKDTFRTMQNESDPDRLRSMYSEAVKESAALKRSSIVNQLYGGWKLAVEVQQE
;
A
#
# COMPACT_ATOMS: atom_id res chain seq x y z
N ALA A 1 9.19 24.96 -4.93
CA ALA A 1 9.55 23.90 -3.96
C ALA A 1 8.30 23.08 -3.67
N VAL A 2 8.36 21.75 -3.69
CA VAL A 2 7.18 20.93 -3.31
C VAL A 2 6.97 21.16 -1.81
N GLY A 3 5.81 21.67 -1.41
CA GLY A 3 5.53 21.94 0.02
C GLY A 3 5.38 20.65 0.83
N THR A 4 5.36 20.77 2.15
CA THR A 4 4.99 19.67 3.05
C THR A 4 3.62 19.11 2.62
N PRO A 5 3.47 17.78 2.45
CA PRO A 5 2.22 17.20 2.00
C PRO A 5 1.10 17.50 2.99
N SER A 6 -0.08 17.87 2.48
CA SER A 6 -1.24 18.10 3.32
C SER A 6 -1.74 16.79 3.92
N ARG A 7 -2.40 16.86 5.10
CA ARG A 7 -3.02 15.69 5.73
C ARG A 7 -3.98 14.95 4.78
N GLN A 8 -4.74 15.70 3.98
CA GLN A 8 -5.66 15.13 2.99
C GLN A 8 -4.92 14.37 1.88
N ALA A 9 -3.79 14.91 1.40
CA ALA A 9 -2.95 14.25 0.40
C ALA A 9 -2.41 12.92 0.92
N ILE A 10 -1.93 12.89 2.17
CA ILE A 10 -1.43 11.66 2.84
C ILE A 10 -2.55 10.63 2.96
N LEU A 11 -3.73 11.02 3.46
CA LEU A 11 -4.87 10.11 3.59
C LEU A 11 -5.36 9.57 2.24
N SER A 12 -5.41 10.42 1.21
CA SER A 12 -5.80 9.99 -0.14
C SER A 12 -4.83 8.92 -0.69
N LEU A 13 -3.52 9.10 -0.48
CA LEU A 13 -2.51 8.15 -0.89
C LEU A 13 -2.64 6.84 -0.10
N TYR A 14 -2.84 6.92 1.22
CA TYR A 14 -3.08 5.77 2.08
C TYR A 14 -4.24 4.91 1.58
N HIS A 15 -5.40 5.53 1.34
CA HIS A 15 -6.57 4.81 0.84
C HIS A 15 -6.32 4.19 -0.53
N ASN A 16 -5.64 4.90 -1.44
CA ASN A 16 -5.34 4.38 -2.77
C ASN A 16 -4.37 3.18 -2.73
N MET A 17 -3.33 3.26 -1.89
CA MET A 17 -2.41 2.14 -1.68
C MET A 17 -3.11 0.96 -1.02
N LEU A 18 -3.91 1.20 0.02
CA LEU A 18 -4.65 0.13 0.72
C LEU A 18 -5.62 -0.60 -0.22
N ARG A 19 -6.35 0.13 -1.06
CA ARG A 19 -7.21 -0.48 -2.10
C ARG A 19 -6.41 -1.32 -3.09
N SER A 20 -5.24 -0.82 -3.52
CA SER A 20 -4.37 -1.56 -4.44
C SER A 20 -3.83 -2.84 -3.79
N SER A 21 -3.40 -2.76 -2.52
CA SER A 21 -2.97 -3.92 -1.72
C SER A 21 -4.06 -4.97 -1.54
N GLN A 22 -5.31 -4.54 -1.31
CA GLN A 22 -6.45 -5.46 -1.19
C GLN A 22 -6.82 -6.14 -2.49
N SER A 23 -6.48 -5.54 -3.64
CA SER A 23 -6.80 -6.07 -4.95
C SER A 23 -5.91 -7.25 -5.39
N PHE A 24 -4.88 -7.61 -4.63
CA PHE A 24 -4.06 -8.79 -4.95
C PHE A 24 -4.88 -10.09 -4.78
N SER A 25 -4.82 -10.94 -5.81
CA SER A 25 -5.49 -12.25 -5.80
C SER A 25 -4.79 -13.21 -4.83
N SER A 26 -3.45 -13.22 -4.86
CA SER A 26 -2.61 -14.05 -3.99
C SER A 26 -2.65 -13.59 -2.53
N TYR A 27 -3.00 -14.50 -1.62
CA TYR A 27 -3.04 -14.27 -0.17
C TYR A 27 -1.80 -13.55 0.36
N ASN A 28 -0.62 -14.13 0.13
CA ASN A 28 0.63 -13.65 0.72
C ASN A 28 0.91 -12.19 0.35
N PHE A 29 0.68 -11.82 -0.91
CA PHE A 29 0.88 -10.45 -1.36
C PHE A 29 -0.17 -9.51 -0.79
N ARG A 30 -1.44 -9.90 -0.80
CA ARG A 30 -2.52 -9.09 -0.23
C ARG A 30 -2.25 -8.76 1.24
N GLU A 31 -2.00 -9.77 2.05
CA GLU A 31 -1.78 -9.57 3.50
C GLU A 31 -0.49 -8.80 3.77
N TYR A 32 0.60 -9.13 3.08
CA TYR A 32 1.87 -8.41 3.23
C TYR A 32 1.72 -6.93 2.88
N PHE A 33 1.16 -6.60 1.71
CA PHE A 33 1.06 -5.22 1.27
C PHE A 33 0.01 -4.43 2.07
N VAL A 34 -1.05 -5.06 2.57
CA VAL A 34 -1.99 -4.41 3.50
C VAL A 34 -1.28 -4.04 4.79
N GLN A 35 -0.54 -4.96 5.40
CA GLN A 35 0.20 -4.71 6.64
C GLN A 35 1.29 -3.64 6.42
N ARG A 36 2.11 -3.81 5.38
CA ARG A 36 3.18 -2.87 5.02
C ARG A 36 2.64 -1.45 4.81
N THR A 37 1.52 -1.31 4.09
CA THR A 37 0.89 0.00 3.88
C THR A 37 0.46 0.62 5.22
N LYS A 38 -0.21 -0.13 6.09
CA LYS A 38 -0.62 0.37 7.41
C LYS A 38 0.58 0.84 8.23
N ASP A 39 1.65 0.04 8.27
CA ASP A 39 2.83 0.35 9.08
C ASP A 39 3.57 1.57 8.53
N THR A 40 3.78 1.66 7.22
CA THR A 40 4.39 2.81 6.58
C THR A 40 3.65 4.11 6.90
N PHE A 41 2.30 4.13 6.82
CA PHE A 41 1.52 5.34 7.09
C PHE A 41 1.40 5.66 8.59
N ARG A 42 1.48 4.65 9.48
CA ARG A 42 1.63 4.88 10.92
C ARG A 42 2.97 5.53 11.25
N THR A 43 4.05 5.10 10.60
CA THR A 43 5.36 5.76 10.75
C THR A 43 5.31 7.20 10.24
N MET A 44 4.70 7.46 9.08
CA MET A 44 4.52 8.82 8.57
C MET A 44 3.67 9.70 9.51
N GLN A 45 2.65 9.14 10.16
CA GLN A 45 1.81 9.86 11.11
C GLN A 45 2.59 10.33 12.35
N ASN A 46 3.58 9.54 12.78
CA ASN A 46 4.38 9.83 13.97
C ASN A 46 5.66 10.64 13.65
N GLU A 47 5.95 10.88 12.37
CA GLU A 47 7.11 11.67 11.96
C GLU A 47 6.86 13.16 12.20
N SER A 48 7.81 13.80 12.88
CA SER A 48 7.73 15.22 13.26
C SER A 48 8.55 16.11 12.34
N ASP A 49 9.55 15.55 11.65
CA ASP A 49 10.41 16.27 10.71
C ASP A 49 9.70 16.45 9.34
N PRO A 50 9.40 17.70 8.92
CA PRO A 50 8.71 17.96 7.66
C PRO A 50 9.48 17.49 6.41
N ASP A 51 10.82 17.53 6.44
CA ASP A 51 11.64 17.14 5.28
C ASP A 51 11.67 15.62 5.12
N ARG A 52 11.74 14.90 6.24
CA ARG A 52 11.58 13.43 6.26
C ARG A 52 10.20 13.01 5.80
N LEU A 53 9.14 13.65 6.31
CA LEU A 53 7.78 13.37 5.89
C LEU A 53 7.60 13.58 4.39
N ARG A 54 8.20 14.64 3.82
CA ARG A 54 8.18 14.91 2.39
C ARG A 54 8.92 13.84 1.58
N SER A 55 10.07 13.39 2.04
CA SER A 55 10.82 12.29 1.42
C SER A 55 10.02 10.98 1.43
N MET A 56 9.47 10.62 2.60
CA MET A 56 8.62 9.46 2.78
C MET A 56 7.39 9.49 1.86
N TYR A 57 6.70 10.63 1.80
CA TYR A 57 5.56 10.83 0.92
C TYR A 57 5.95 10.68 -0.56
N SER A 58 7.05 11.30 -0.98
CA SER A 58 7.54 11.18 -2.35
C SER A 58 7.87 9.73 -2.71
N GLU A 59 8.40 8.95 -1.78
CA GLU A 59 8.70 7.54 -2.02
C GLU A 59 7.43 6.70 -2.09
N ALA A 60 6.49 6.90 -1.16
CA ALA A 60 5.20 6.21 -1.19
C ALA A 60 4.40 6.50 -2.47
N VAL A 61 4.50 7.70 -3.04
CA VAL A 61 3.90 8.01 -4.36
C VAL A 61 4.49 7.15 -5.47
N LYS A 62 5.82 6.96 -5.50
CA LYS A 62 6.47 6.08 -6.48
C LYS A 62 6.06 4.62 -6.27
N GLU A 63 6.09 4.15 -5.02
CA GLU A 63 5.70 2.79 -4.65
C GLU A 63 4.24 2.52 -5.00
N SER A 64 3.33 3.48 -4.81
CA SER A 64 1.91 3.35 -5.14
C SER A 64 1.69 2.97 -6.61
N ALA A 65 2.45 3.57 -7.52
CA ALA A 65 2.36 3.25 -8.95
C ALA A 65 2.85 1.82 -9.25
N ALA A 66 3.94 1.38 -8.60
CA ALA A 66 4.45 0.02 -8.73
C ALA A 66 3.47 -1.00 -8.14
N LEU A 67 2.95 -0.75 -6.94
CA LEU A 67 1.97 -1.58 -6.26
C LEU A 67 0.72 -1.81 -7.11
N LYS A 68 0.19 -0.76 -7.74
CA LYS A 68 -0.96 -0.85 -8.65
C LYS A 68 -0.69 -1.72 -9.87
N ARG A 69 0.49 -1.59 -10.50
CA ARG A 69 0.86 -2.45 -11.65
C ARG A 69 1.02 -3.90 -11.21
N SER A 70 1.69 -4.14 -10.09
CA SER A 70 1.90 -5.48 -9.54
C SER A 70 0.58 -6.17 -9.18
N SER A 71 -0.40 -5.44 -8.66
CA SER A 71 -1.72 -6.02 -8.35
C SER A 71 -2.46 -6.45 -9.62
N ILE A 72 -2.42 -5.66 -10.69
CA ILE A 72 -3.02 -5.99 -11.99
C ILE A 72 -2.35 -7.25 -12.58
N VAL A 73 -1.02 -7.31 -12.59
CA VAL A 73 -0.29 -8.49 -13.09
C VAL A 73 -0.62 -9.73 -12.27
N ASN A 74 -0.69 -9.60 -10.94
CA ASN A 74 -1.06 -10.70 -10.06
C ASN A 74 -2.50 -11.18 -10.27
N GLN A 75 -3.44 -10.29 -10.60
CA GLN A 75 -4.80 -10.69 -10.96
C GLN A 75 -4.83 -11.44 -12.30
N LEU A 76 -4.06 -10.99 -13.29
CA LEU A 76 -4.02 -11.61 -14.62
C LEU A 76 -3.44 -13.03 -14.58
N TYR A 77 -2.43 -13.26 -13.73
CA TYR A 77 -1.75 -14.55 -13.58
C TYR A 77 -1.99 -15.18 -12.20
N GLY A 78 -3.16 -14.92 -11.61
CA GLY A 78 -3.52 -15.44 -10.30
C GLY A 78 -3.69 -16.95 -10.31
N GLY A 79 -3.07 -17.63 -9.35
CA GLY A 79 -3.25 -19.07 -9.12
C GLY A 79 -4.51 -19.41 -8.32
N TRP A 80 -4.67 -20.70 -8.02
CA TRP A 80 -5.74 -21.17 -7.15
C TRP A 80 -5.58 -20.66 -5.71
N LYS A 81 -6.71 -20.62 -4.99
CA LYS A 81 -6.73 -20.26 -3.57
C LYS A 81 -5.93 -21.26 -2.74
N LEU A 82 -5.19 -20.73 -1.77
CA LEU A 82 -4.42 -21.57 -0.85
C LEU A 82 -5.36 -22.29 0.12
N ALA A 83 -4.94 -23.43 0.68
CA ALA A 83 -5.72 -24.17 1.68
C ALA A 83 -6.12 -23.30 2.90
N VAL A 84 -5.26 -22.34 3.29
CA VAL A 84 -5.55 -21.38 4.37
C VAL A 84 -6.64 -20.36 4.03
N GLU A 85 -6.92 -20.14 2.74
CA GLU A 85 -7.99 -19.25 2.30
C GLU A 85 -9.35 -19.95 2.19
N VAL A 86 -9.36 -21.30 2.16
CA VAL A 86 -10.58 -22.09 2.06
C VAL A 86 -11.01 -22.46 3.46
N GLN A 87 -12.17 -21.95 3.88
CA GLN A 87 -12.77 -22.29 5.16
C GLN A 87 -13.24 -23.75 5.08
N GLN A 88 -12.76 -24.61 5.98
CA GLN A 88 -13.30 -25.98 6.08
C GLN A 88 -14.73 -25.87 6.61
N GLU A 89 -15.71 -26.35 5.83
CA GLU A 89 -17.07 -26.61 6.29
C GLU A 89 -17.10 -27.79 7.27
#